data_AF-Q65UF0-F1
#
_entry.id   AF-Q65UF0-F1
#
_cell.length_a   1.000
_cell.length_b   1.000
_cell.length_c   1.000
_cell.angle_alpha   90.00
_cell.angle_beta   90.00
_cell.angle_gamma   90.00
#
_symmetry.space_group_name_H-M   'P 1'
#
loop_
_entity.id
_entity.type
_entity.pdbx_description
1 polymer ?
#
loop_
_entity_poly.entity_id
_entity_poly.type
_entity_poly.pdbx_seq_one_letter_code
_entity_poly.pdbx_strand_id
1 'polypeptide(L)'
;MVGQFNQLEGKNMKLLAKLGAAALLAFTLAACSDPAADLKKLQAWDRDNAAAQQQIQAELQQALSTVKEPSELEPVLASYKAKVQDLVKSLDQLDIKSNEIKALKEKTKAVFLESQDVTADSLKVLVVSRTEETVNALKAKTEALNKNVEELMKLQNDLQAKFGDKTAETKPAEQAPAQPAEQAPAQPAQQPAEQAAPAQPAK
;
A
#
# COMPACT_ATOMS: atom_id res chain seq x y z
N MET A 1 50.45 -33.17 -11.40
CA MET A 1 49.55 -33.71 -10.36
C MET A 1 48.19 -33.85 -11.03
N VAL A 2 47.74 -35.09 -11.16
CA VAL A 2 46.61 -35.54 -11.99
C VAL A 2 45.29 -35.33 -11.23
N GLY A 3 44.24 -34.96 -11.95
CA GLY A 3 42.85 -34.94 -11.47
C GLY A 3 41.87 -34.95 -12.66
N GLN A 4 41.82 -36.07 -13.38
CA GLN A 4 40.75 -36.45 -14.32
C GLN A 4 39.40 -36.54 -13.60
N PHE A 5 38.32 -35.95 -14.14
CA PHE A 5 37.33 -36.54 -15.06
C PHE A 5 36.46 -37.68 -14.48
N ASN A 6 35.14 -37.46 -14.63
CA ASN A 6 34.01 -38.40 -14.58
C ASN A 6 33.61 -39.04 -13.24
N GLN A 7 32.33 -38.87 -12.89
CA GLN A 7 31.37 -39.99 -12.89
C GLN A 7 29.93 -39.47 -12.78
N LEU A 8 29.22 -39.60 -13.89
CA LEU A 8 27.78 -39.46 -14.05
C LEU A 8 27.25 -40.90 -14.17
N GLU A 9 26.79 -41.49 -13.07
CA GLU A 9 26.06 -42.77 -13.06
C GLU A 9 24.88 -42.61 -12.07
N GLY A 10 23.62 -42.75 -12.45
CA GLY A 10 23.11 -43.80 -13.33
C GLY A 10 22.65 -45.02 -12.50
N LYS A 11 21.88 -44.82 -11.42
CA LYS A 11 21.18 -45.94 -10.75
C LYS A 11 19.75 -46.05 -11.25
N ASN A 12 19.68 -46.80 -12.34
CA ASN A 12 18.50 -47.38 -12.96
C ASN A 12 17.54 -48.06 -11.96
N MET A 13 16.28 -47.63 -12.02
CA MET A 13 15.18 -48.46 -12.55
C MET A 13 15.07 -49.89 -11.98
N LYS A 14 14.53 -50.03 -10.77
CA LYS A 14 13.82 -51.25 -10.32
C LYS A 14 12.75 -50.88 -9.30
N LEU A 15 11.59 -50.39 -9.75
CA LEU A 15 10.29 -50.71 -9.12
C LEU A 15 9.07 -50.30 -9.96
N LEU A 16 9.15 -50.40 -11.29
CA LEU A 16 7.98 -50.35 -12.17
C LEU A 16 7.70 -51.76 -12.68
N ALA A 17 6.90 -52.51 -11.93
CA ALA A 17 6.07 -53.57 -12.49
C ALA A 17 5.07 -54.09 -11.44
N LYS A 18 3.79 -53.87 -11.75
CA LYS A 18 2.65 -54.74 -11.42
C LYS A 18 2.13 -54.65 -9.99
N LEU A 19 1.02 -53.95 -9.83
CA LEU A 19 -0.28 -54.54 -9.47
C LEU A 19 -1.37 -53.46 -9.63
N GLY A 20 -2.37 -53.76 -10.45
CA GLY A 20 -3.56 -52.94 -10.57
C GLY A 20 -4.52 -53.19 -9.40
N ALA A 21 -5.24 -52.14 -9.04
CA ALA A 21 -6.59 -52.22 -8.49
C ALA A 21 -7.23 -50.85 -8.68
N ALA A 22 -8.37 -50.83 -9.37
CA ALA A 22 -9.28 -49.71 -9.32
C ALA A 22 -9.70 -49.49 -7.86
N ALA A 23 -9.42 -48.30 -7.32
CA ALA A 23 -10.07 -47.77 -6.14
C ALA A 23 -10.53 -46.36 -6.47
N LEU A 24 -11.77 -46.29 -6.97
CA LEU A 24 -12.62 -45.12 -6.87
C LEU A 24 -12.79 -44.83 -5.37
N LEU A 25 -12.01 -43.89 -4.83
CA LEU A 25 -12.26 -43.31 -3.52
C LEU A 25 -12.13 -41.79 -3.61
N ALA A 26 -13.28 -41.15 -3.41
CA ALA A 26 -13.46 -39.72 -3.34
C ALA A 26 -12.53 -39.10 -2.29
N PHE A 27 -11.67 -38.20 -2.74
CA PHE A 27 -11.34 -37.02 -1.96
C PHE A 27 -11.92 -35.83 -2.71
N THR A 28 -13.16 -35.47 -2.36
CA THR A 28 -13.52 -34.05 -2.41
C THR A 28 -12.52 -33.36 -1.51
N LEU A 29 -11.45 -32.80 -2.08
CA LEU A 29 -10.75 -31.71 -1.45
C LEU A 29 -11.80 -30.61 -1.34
N ALA A 30 -12.56 -30.60 -0.23
CA ALA A 30 -13.05 -29.36 0.30
C ALA A 30 -11.81 -28.47 0.31
N ALA A 31 -11.81 -27.44 -0.52
CA ALA A 31 -10.70 -26.50 -0.58
C ALA A 31 -10.51 -25.99 0.85
N CYS A 32 -9.54 -26.55 1.58
CA CYS A 32 -9.17 -26.03 2.88
C CYS A 32 -8.60 -24.65 2.60
N SER A 33 -9.44 -23.63 2.80
CA SER A 33 -8.98 -22.25 2.82
C SER A 33 -7.90 -22.15 3.90
N ASP A 34 -6.74 -21.60 3.55
CA ASP A 34 -5.70 -21.21 4.50
C ASP A 34 -5.78 -19.69 4.69
N PRO A 35 -6.43 -19.21 5.76
CA PRO A 35 -6.60 -17.78 6.00
C PRO A 35 -5.28 -17.04 6.22
N ALA A 36 -4.25 -17.70 6.76
CA ALA A 36 -2.94 -17.08 6.99
C ALA A 36 -2.20 -16.87 5.66
N ALA A 37 -2.22 -17.87 4.77
CA ALA A 37 -1.66 -17.72 3.43
C ALA A 37 -2.41 -16.67 2.61
N ASP A 38 -3.74 -16.65 2.68
CA ASP A 38 -4.56 -15.65 2.00
C ASP A 38 -4.32 -14.23 2.53
N LEU A 39 -4.16 -14.06 3.85
CA LEU A 39 -3.79 -12.78 4.46
C LEU A 39 -2.42 -12.30 3.94
N LYS A 40 -1.42 -13.20 3.88
CA LYS A 40 -0.08 -12.90 3.33
C LYS A 40 -0.13 -12.47 1.87
N LYS A 41 -0.99 -13.08 1.04
CA LYS A 41 -1.18 -12.64 -0.36
C LYS A 41 -1.66 -11.19 -0.43
N LEU A 42 -2.62 -10.82 0.41
CA LEU A 42 -3.15 -9.46 0.43
C LEU A 42 -2.12 -8.44 0.92
N GLN A 43 -1.33 -8.79 1.94
CA GLN A 43 -0.22 -7.96 2.44
C GLN A 43 0.89 -7.79 1.40
N ALA A 44 1.24 -8.87 0.70
CA ALA A 44 2.21 -8.83 -0.38
C ALA A 44 1.70 -7.92 -1.51
N TRP A 45 0.43 -8.08 -1.91
CA TRP A 45 -0.19 -7.20 -2.90
C TRP A 45 -0.12 -5.73 -2.48
N ASP A 46 -0.46 -5.38 -1.24
CA ASP A 46 -0.41 -3.99 -0.77
C ASP A 46 1.01 -3.41 -0.86
N ARG A 47 2.00 -4.14 -0.36
CA ARG A 47 3.42 -3.77 -0.45
C ARG A 47 3.88 -3.61 -1.89
N ASP A 48 3.56 -4.57 -2.75
CA ASP A 48 4.02 -4.60 -4.14
C ASP A 48 3.34 -3.50 -4.98
N ASN A 49 2.18 -3.00 -4.55
CA ASN A 49 1.45 -1.89 -5.19
C ASN A 49 1.64 -0.53 -4.49
N ALA A 50 2.39 -0.44 -3.39
CA ALA A 50 2.61 0.82 -2.67
C ALA A 50 3.21 1.92 -3.58
N ALA A 51 4.17 1.55 -4.44
CA ALA A 51 4.75 2.48 -5.41
C ALA A 51 3.72 2.96 -6.45
N ALA A 52 2.85 2.08 -6.93
CA ALA A 52 1.78 2.44 -7.86
C ALA A 52 0.78 3.41 -7.22
N GLN A 53 0.41 3.18 -5.95
CA GLN A 53 -0.46 4.11 -5.20
C GLN A 53 0.16 5.51 -5.09
N GLN A 54 1.45 5.60 -4.76
CA GLN A 54 2.17 6.89 -4.70
C GLN A 54 2.25 7.55 -6.08
N GLN A 55 2.51 6.76 -7.13
CA GLN A 55 2.59 7.27 -8.49
C GLN A 55 1.26 7.83 -8.98
N ILE A 56 0.13 7.18 -8.69
CA ILE A 56 -1.21 7.70 -9.01
C ILE A 56 -1.42 9.08 -8.39
N GLN A 57 -1.03 9.27 -7.13
CA GLN A 57 -1.16 10.56 -6.44
C GLN A 57 -0.25 11.63 -7.03
N ALA A 58 1.00 11.27 -7.35
CA ALA A 58 1.95 12.19 -7.98
C ALA A 58 1.48 12.63 -9.38
N GLU A 59 0.99 11.69 -10.19
CA GLU A 59 0.47 11.95 -11.53
C GLU A 59 -0.81 12.80 -11.49
N LEU A 60 -1.68 12.59 -10.50
CA LEU A 60 -2.85 13.45 -10.29
C LEU A 60 -2.40 14.89 -9.98
N GLN A 61 -1.47 15.09 -9.04
CA GLN A 61 -0.95 16.42 -8.70
C GLN A 61 -0.28 17.11 -9.90
N GLN A 62 0.53 16.35 -10.66
CA GLN A 62 1.15 16.85 -11.87
C GLN A 62 0.10 17.26 -12.91
N ALA A 63 -0.91 16.42 -13.17
CA ALA A 63 -1.97 16.73 -14.12
C ALA A 63 -2.80 17.95 -13.69
N LEU A 64 -3.10 18.08 -12.39
CA LEU A 64 -3.81 19.23 -11.83
C LEU A 64 -3.03 20.54 -12.00
N SER A 65 -1.69 20.52 -11.97
CA SER A 65 -0.88 21.72 -12.23
C SER A 65 -1.01 22.27 -13.66
N THR A 66 -1.55 21.46 -14.58
CA THR A 66 -1.78 21.86 -15.97
C THR A 66 -3.18 22.39 -16.24
N VAL A 67 -4.12 22.19 -15.30
CA VAL A 67 -5.50 22.66 -15.40
C VAL A 67 -5.55 24.17 -15.21
N LYS A 68 -6.01 24.88 -16.23
CA LYS A 68 -6.22 26.34 -16.21
C LYS A 68 -7.70 26.68 -16.21
N GLU A 69 -8.49 25.87 -16.90
CA GLU A 69 -9.92 26.07 -17.04
C GLU A 69 -10.71 24.89 -16.44
N PRO A 70 -11.91 25.13 -15.87
CA PRO A 70 -12.72 24.07 -15.26
C PRO A 70 -13.05 22.91 -16.21
N SER A 71 -13.15 23.17 -17.52
CA SER A 71 -13.41 22.16 -18.55
C SER A 71 -12.28 21.15 -18.72
N GLU A 72 -11.06 21.47 -18.29
CA GLU A 72 -9.88 20.60 -18.39
C GLU A 72 -9.80 19.59 -17.23
N LEU A 73 -10.65 19.72 -16.20
CA LEU A 73 -10.62 18.83 -15.03
C LEU A 73 -11.13 17.41 -15.35
N GLU A 74 -12.20 17.27 -16.13
CA GLU A 74 -12.82 15.98 -16.43
C GLU A 74 -11.85 14.93 -17.01
N PRO A 75 -11.01 15.23 -18.03
CA PRO A 75 -10.03 14.25 -18.51
C PRO A 75 -8.96 13.89 -17.47
N VAL A 76 -8.57 14.83 -16.59
CA VAL A 76 -7.64 14.55 -15.48
C VAL A 76 -8.27 13.57 -14.49
N LEU A 77 -9.53 13.81 -14.10
CA LEU A 77 -10.28 12.92 -13.21
C LEU A 77 -10.52 11.56 -13.86
N ALA A 78 -10.83 11.50 -15.16
CA ALA A 78 -11.01 10.23 -15.86
C ALA A 78 -9.73 9.38 -15.84
N SER A 79 -8.57 9.99 -16.09
CA SER A 79 -7.27 9.31 -16.02
C SER A 79 -6.96 8.80 -14.61
N TYR A 80 -7.19 9.63 -13.59
CA TYR A 80 -7.02 9.23 -12.18
C TYR A 80 -7.93 8.05 -11.81
N LYS A 81 -9.23 8.13 -12.13
CA LYS A 81 -10.20 7.07 -11.86
C LYS A 81 -9.83 5.76 -12.57
N ALA A 82 -9.36 5.83 -13.82
CA ALA A 82 -8.93 4.65 -14.56
C ALA A 82 -7.77 3.92 -13.85
N LYS A 83 -6.77 4.66 -13.37
CA LYS A 83 -5.63 4.07 -12.66
C LYS A 83 -6.01 3.47 -11.32
N VAL A 84 -6.90 4.11 -10.57
CA VAL A 84 -7.44 3.52 -9.33
C VAL A 84 -8.24 2.24 -9.64
N GLN A 85 -9.05 2.25 -10.70
CA GLN A 85 -9.75 1.04 -11.14
C GLN A 85 -8.79 -0.08 -11.55
N ASP A 86 -7.67 0.23 -12.21
CA ASP A 86 -6.68 -0.78 -12.58
C ASP A 86 -6.01 -1.40 -11.34
N LEU A 87 -5.77 -0.61 -10.29
CA LEU A 87 -5.34 -1.12 -9.00
C LEU A 87 -6.42 -2.01 -8.35
N VAL A 88 -7.69 -1.60 -8.38
CA VAL A 88 -8.80 -2.41 -7.86
C VAL A 88 -8.93 -3.73 -8.64
N LYS A 89 -8.75 -3.72 -9.96
CA LYS A 89 -8.74 -4.94 -10.78
C LYS A 89 -7.58 -5.87 -10.42
N SER A 90 -6.39 -5.33 -10.12
CA SER A 90 -5.27 -6.15 -9.67
C SER A 90 -5.55 -6.80 -8.32
N LEU A 91 -6.29 -6.11 -7.45
CA LEU A 91 -6.79 -6.67 -6.20
C LEU A 91 -7.83 -7.78 -6.44
N ASP A 92 -8.74 -7.61 -7.40
CA ASP A 92 -9.73 -8.64 -7.78
C ASP A 92 -9.08 -9.95 -8.20
N GLN A 93 -7.96 -9.88 -8.91
CA GLN A 93 -7.20 -11.02 -9.41
C GLN A 93 -6.57 -11.86 -8.29
N LEU A 94 -6.50 -11.36 -7.05
CA LEU A 94 -6.02 -12.17 -5.93
C LEU A 94 -6.98 -13.33 -5.66
N ASP A 95 -6.44 -14.54 -5.79
CA ASP A 95 -7.13 -15.77 -5.45
C ASP A 95 -7.15 -15.99 -3.92
N ILE A 96 -8.18 -15.41 -3.30
CA ILE A 96 -8.47 -15.52 -1.87
C ILE A 96 -9.60 -16.54 -1.67
N LYS A 97 -9.33 -17.57 -0.87
CA LYS A 97 -10.30 -18.65 -0.59
C LYS A 97 -11.06 -18.40 0.71
N SER A 98 -10.38 -17.91 1.75
CA SER A 98 -10.96 -17.64 3.08
C SER A 98 -12.02 -16.55 3.02
N ASN A 99 -13.20 -16.79 3.61
CA ASN A 99 -14.30 -15.82 3.64
C ASN A 99 -13.98 -14.57 4.47
N GLU A 100 -13.27 -14.73 5.60
CA GLU A 100 -12.85 -13.58 6.42
C GLU A 100 -11.83 -12.70 5.65
N ILE A 101 -10.91 -13.32 4.90
CA ILE A 101 -9.95 -12.56 4.08
C ILE A 101 -10.62 -11.95 2.83
N LYS A 102 -11.65 -12.61 2.26
CA LYS A 102 -12.47 -11.99 1.21
C LYS A 102 -13.17 -10.74 1.72
N ALA A 103 -13.73 -10.76 2.93
CA ALA A 103 -14.34 -9.57 3.53
C ALA A 103 -13.32 -8.42 3.66
N LEU A 104 -12.08 -8.74 4.05
CA LEU A 104 -11.00 -7.76 4.08
C LEU A 104 -10.68 -7.23 2.67
N LYS A 105 -10.56 -8.12 1.68
CA LYS A 105 -10.34 -7.74 0.27
C LYS A 105 -11.42 -6.80 -0.25
N GLU A 106 -12.70 -7.15 -0.07
CA GLU A 106 -13.82 -6.30 -0.52
C GLU A 106 -13.83 -4.95 0.19
N LYS A 107 -13.51 -4.91 1.49
CA LYS A 107 -13.42 -3.66 2.24
C LYS A 107 -12.29 -2.77 1.74
N THR A 108 -11.13 -3.34 1.44
CA THR A 108 -10.00 -2.63 0.83
C THR A 108 -10.41 -2.01 -0.52
N LYS A 109 -11.13 -2.76 -1.38
CA LYS A 109 -11.65 -2.21 -2.65
C LYS A 109 -12.61 -1.05 -2.43
N ALA A 110 -13.56 -1.20 -1.50
CA ALA A 110 -14.52 -0.16 -1.19
C ALA A 110 -13.81 1.14 -0.78
N VAL A 111 -12.81 1.06 0.09
CA VAL A 111 -12.00 2.22 0.50
C VAL A 111 -11.27 2.86 -0.68
N PHE A 112 -10.68 2.08 -1.60
CA PHE A 112 -10.06 2.64 -2.81
C PHE A 112 -11.06 3.39 -3.69
N LEU A 113 -12.22 2.79 -3.95
CA LEU A 113 -13.26 3.40 -4.81
C LEU A 113 -13.90 4.63 -4.16
N GLU A 114 -14.15 4.60 -2.85
CA GLU A 114 -14.69 5.73 -2.11
C GLU A 114 -13.68 6.87 -2.02
N SER A 115 -12.40 6.57 -1.77
CA SER A 115 -11.31 7.56 -1.77
C SER A 115 -11.17 8.24 -3.13
N GLN A 116 -11.29 7.46 -4.21
CA GLN A 116 -11.33 7.98 -5.57
C GLN A 116 -12.50 8.96 -5.76
N ASP A 117 -13.70 8.61 -5.32
CA ASP A 117 -14.88 9.46 -5.47
C ASP A 117 -14.80 10.72 -4.60
N VAL A 118 -14.34 10.61 -3.35
CA VAL A 118 -14.11 11.76 -2.47
C VAL A 118 -13.07 12.70 -3.07
N THR A 119 -11.98 12.17 -3.62
CA THR A 119 -10.94 12.98 -4.28
C THR A 119 -11.51 13.69 -5.52
N ALA A 120 -12.24 12.98 -6.37
CA ALA A 120 -12.85 13.54 -7.57
C ALA A 120 -13.88 14.64 -7.23
N ASP A 121 -14.74 14.40 -6.25
CA ASP A 121 -15.76 15.38 -5.84
C ASP A 121 -15.13 16.58 -5.13
N SER A 122 -14.08 16.39 -4.34
CA SER A 122 -13.30 17.48 -3.74
C SER A 122 -12.74 18.40 -4.82
N LEU A 123 -12.15 17.83 -5.87
CA LEU A 123 -11.62 18.61 -6.98
C LEU A 123 -12.72 19.33 -7.76
N LYS A 124 -13.87 18.71 -7.98
CA LYS A 124 -15.04 19.35 -8.62
C LYS A 124 -15.56 20.54 -7.81
N VAL A 125 -15.65 20.39 -6.49
CA VAL A 125 -16.05 21.49 -5.58
C VAL A 125 -15.06 22.65 -5.64
N LEU A 126 -13.75 22.35 -5.72
CA LEU A 126 -12.70 23.37 -5.71
C LEU A 126 -12.54 24.09 -7.05
N VAL A 127 -12.64 23.37 -8.17
CA VAL A 127 -12.25 23.86 -9.50
C VAL A 127 -13.46 24.24 -10.36
N VAL A 128 -14.59 23.55 -10.23
CA VAL A 128 -15.76 23.77 -11.09
C VAL A 128 -16.77 24.70 -10.42
N SER A 129 -17.36 24.25 -9.31
CA SER A 129 -18.33 25.07 -8.59
C SER A 129 -18.54 24.56 -7.17
N ARG A 130 -18.50 25.49 -6.23
CA ARG A 130 -18.85 25.24 -4.83
C ARG A 130 -20.30 25.64 -4.58
N THR A 131 -21.16 24.66 -4.32
CA THR A 131 -22.55 24.88 -3.92
C THR A 131 -22.82 24.17 -2.59
N GLU A 132 -23.92 24.52 -1.93
CA GLU A 132 -24.32 23.85 -0.68
C GLU A 132 -24.54 22.34 -0.91
N GLU A 133 -25.19 21.97 -2.02
CA GLU A 133 -25.41 20.59 -2.40
C GLU A 133 -24.10 19.81 -2.58
N THR A 134 -23.13 20.36 -3.33
CA THR A 134 -21.87 19.66 -3.60
C THR A 134 -21.01 19.55 -2.36
N VAL A 135 -21.04 20.55 -1.48
CA VAL A 135 -20.34 20.49 -0.17
C VAL A 135 -20.99 19.46 0.75
N ASN A 136 -22.31 19.41 0.84
CA ASN A 136 -23.02 18.44 1.69
C ASN A 136 -22.84 17.00 1.19
N ALA A 137 -22.92 16.78 -0.12
CA ALA A 137 -22.66 15.47 -0.73
C ALA A 137 -21.21 15.01 -0.47
N LEU A 138 -20.22 15.90 -0.65
CA LEU A 138 -18.82 15.61 -0.36
C LEU A 138 -18.60 15.27 1.13
N LYS A 139 -19.24 16.02 2.04
CA LYS A 139 -19.18 15.76 3.48
C LYS A 139 -19.70 14.35 3.81
N ALA A 140 -20.87 13.98 3.31
CA ALA A 140 -21.46 12.67 3.54
C ALA A 140 -20.57 11.53 3.01
N LYS A 141 -19.98 11.70 1.81
CA LYS A 141 -19.03 10.72 1.25
C LYS A 141 -17.75 10.62 2.08
N THR A 142 -17.25 11.74 2.59
CA THR A 142 -16.05 11.77 3.46
C THR A 142 -16.31 11.06 4.79
N GLU A 143 -17.48 11.28 5.40
CA GLU A 143 -17.89 10.59 6.63
C GLU A 143 -18.02 9.07 6.40
N ALA A 144 -18.61 8.65 5.28
CA ALA A 144 -18.70 7.25 4.90
C ALA A 144 -17.32 6.62 4.68
N LEU A 145 -16.42 7.30 3.94
CA LEU A 145 -15.05 6.86 3.72
C LEU A 145 -14.30 6.68 5.05
N ASN A 146 -14.37 7.67 5.96
CA ASN A 146 -13.70 7.59 7.26
C ASN A 146 -14.17 6.37 8.06
N LYS A 147 -15.48 6.13 8.10
CA LYS A 147 -16.04 4.93 8.75
C LYS A 147 -15.52 3.64 8.10
N ASN A 148 -15.47 3.58 6.78
CA ASN A 148 -14.97 2.40 6.07
C ASN A 148 -13.46 2.18 6.29
N VAL A 149 -12.68 3.26 6.40
CA VAL A 149 -11.25 3.20 6.77
C VAL A 149 -11.07 2.69 8.20
N GLU A 150 -11.86 3.16 9.16
CA GLU A 150 -11.82 2.67 10.54
C GLU A 150 -12.17 1.18 10.63
N GLU A 151 -13.24 0.77 9.95
CA GLU A 151 -13.64 -0.64 9.88
C GLU A 151 -12.59 -1.50 9.16
N LEU A 152 -11.94 -0.98 8.12
CA LEU A 152 -10.84 -1.64 7.43
C LEU A 152 -9.65 -1.86 8.36
N MET A 153 -9.19 -0.81 9.06
CA MET A 153 -8.08 -0.90 10.02
C MET A 153 -8.39 -1.91 11.13
N LYS A 154 -9.61 -1.87 11.67
CA LYS A 154 -10.05 -2.84 12.67
C LYS A 154 -9.99 -4.27 12.14
N LEU A 155 -10.53 -4.51 10.94
CA LEU A 155 -10.54 -5.82 10.32
C LEU A 155 -9.11 -6.32 10.04
N GLN A 156 -8.21 -5.46 9.57
CA GLN A 156 -6.80 -5.79 9.39
C GLN A 156 -6.14 -6.20 10.71
N ASN A 157 -6.34 -5.43 11.78
CA ASN A 157 -5.78 -5.74 13.10
C ASN A 157 -6.32 -7.06 13.66
N ASP A 158 -7.64 -7.27 13.58
CA ASP A 158 -8.28 -8.51 14.07
C ASP A 158 -7.76 -9.74 13.31
N LEU A 159 -7.60 -9.64 11.99
CA LEU A 159 -7.09 -10.74 11.16
C LEU A 159 -5.59 -10.96 11.35
N GLN A 160 -4.80 -9.91 11.54
CA GLN A 160 -3.38 -10.02 11.87
C GLN A 160 -3.18 -10.68 13.24
N ALA A 161 -3.99 -10.35 14.24
CA ALA A 161 -3.92 -10.99 15.56
C ALA A 161 -4.31 -12.48 15.51
N LYS A 162 -5.28 -12.84 14.67
CA LYS A 162 -5.76 -14.22 14.49
C LYS A 162 -4.81 -15.09 13.67
N PHE A 163 -4.32 -14.56 12.54
CA PHE A 163 -3.68 -15.35 11.48
C PHE A 163 -2.27 -14.88 11.10
N GLY A 164 -1.80 -13.76 11.66
CA GLY A 164 -0.45 -13.27 11.45
C GLY A 164 0.60 -14.22 12.03
N ASP A 165 1.82 -14.15 11.51
CA ASP A 165 2.95 -14.92 12.04
C ASP A 165 3.30 -14.43 13.45
N LYS A 166 3.01 -15.26 14.47
CA LYS A 166 3.40 -14.99 15.87
C LYS A 166 4.90 -15.10 16.13
N THR A 167 5.68 -15.54 15.14
CA THR A 167 7.15 -15.57 15.20
C THR A 167 7.80 -14.18 15.21
N ALA A 168 7.02 -13.10 15.07
CA ALA A 168 7.46 -11.73 15.31
C ALA A 168 7.37 -11.27 16.77
N GLU A 169 6.90 -12.11 17.71
CA GLU A 169 7.03 -11.88 19.15
C GLU A 169 8.01 -12.90 19.76
N THR A 170 9.31 -12.58 19.71
CA THR A 170 10.29 -12.80 20.80
C THR A 170 11.68 -12.30 20.37
N LYS A 171 11.89 -11.00 20.51
CA LYS A 171 13.10 -10.53 21.19
C LYS A 171 12.69 -9.32 22.03
N PRO A 172 12.82 -9.38 23.37
CA PRO A 172 12.81 -8.18 24.18
C PRO A 172 13.81 -7.20 23.57
N ALA A 173 13.40 -5.94 23.42
CA ALA A 173 14.32 -4.85 23.27
C ALA A 173 15.27 -4.91 24.46
N GLU A 174 16.43 -5.53 24.26
CA GLU A 174 17.58 -5.36 25.13
C GLU A 174 17.93 -3.88 25.03
N GLN A 175 17.55 -3.15 26.06
CA GLN A 175 17.99 -1.80 26.32
C GLN A 175 19.52 -1.80 26.25
N ALA A 176 20.04 -1.37 25.11
CA ALA A 176 21.41 -0.88 25.05
C ALA A 176 21.44 0.45 25.83
N PRO A 177 22.39 0.63 26.75
CA PRO A 177 22.39 1.70 27.72
C PRO A 177 22.50 3.08 27.06
N ALA A 178 21.87 4.06 27.71
CA ALA A 178 21.99 5.47 27.44
C ALA A 178 23.45 5.84 27.11
N GLN A 179 23.69 6.28 25.86
CA GLN A 179 24.93 6.95 25.52
C GLN A 179 24.89 8.37 26.09
N PRO A 180 25.95 8.83 26.80
CA PRO A 180 26.03 10.20 27.28
C PRO A 180 26.07 11.18 26.09
N ALA A 181 25.33 12.27 26.23
CA ALA A 181 25.41 13.41 25.33
C ALA A 181 26.85 13.98 25.35
N GLU A 182 27.56 13.88 24.24
CA GLU A 182 28.76 14.69 24.04
C GLU A 182 28.97 15.02 22.56
N GLN A 183 29.19 16.31 22.31
CA GLN A 183 29.74 16.96 21.12
C GLN A 183 28.80 17.38 19.98
N ALA A 184 28.37 18.65 20.13
CA ALA A 184 27.98 19.56 19.07
C ALA A 184 29.02 19.67 17.94
N PRO A 185 28.59 19.84 16.68
CA PRO A 185 29.42 20.47 15.66
C PRO A 185 29.30 22.00 15.76
N ALA A 186 30.47 22.63 15.93
CA ALA A 186 30.68 24.06 15.98
C ALA A 186 30.13 24.79 14.75
N GLN A 187 29.37 25.85 14.99
CA GLN A 187 29.08 26.91 14.02
C GLN A 187 30.34 27.77 13.83
N PRO A 188 30.74 28.11 12.58
CA PRO A 188 31.74 29.14 12.36
C PRO A 188 31.14 30.52 12.66
N ALA A 189 31.87 31.29 13.46
CA ALA A 189 31.55 32.64 13.89
C ALA A 189 31.20 33.58 12.72
N GLN A 190 30.06 34.27 12.83
CA GLN A 190 29.87 35.57 12.21
C GLN A 190 29.92 36.63 13.30
N GLN A 191 30.98 37.46 13.22
CA GLN A 191 31.24 38.57 14.13
C GLN A 191 30.13 39.63 14.06
N PRO A 192 29.83 40.32 15.18
CA PRO A 192 28.97 41.49 15.19
C PRO A 192 29.79 42.72 14.80
N ALA A 193 29.40 43.39 13.70
CA ALA A 193 29.86 44.75 13.44
C ALA A 193 28.84 45.73 14.04
N GLU A 194 29.28 46.30 15.14
CA GLU A 194 28.68 47.38 15.91
C GLU A 194 28.58 48.68 15.07
N GLN A 195 27.60 49.50 15.43
CA GLN A 195 27.21 50.76 14.81
C GLN A 195 28.34 51.80 14.76
N ALA A 196 28.40 52.57 13.67
CA ALA A 196 28.93 53.94 13.69
C ALA A 196 27.97 54.88 12.95
N ALA A 197 27.67 55.98 13.60
CA ALA A 197 26.62 56.97 13.31
C ALA A 197 27.07 58.02 12.24
N PRO A 198 26.27 59.05 11.92
CA PRO A 198 26.13 59.65 10.57
C PRO A 198 26.99 60.89 10.30
N ALA A 199 27.12 61.29 9.02
CA ALA A 199 27.34 62.68 8.60
C ALA A 199 27.01 62.92 7.10
N GLN A 200 25.79 63.41 6.84
CA GLN A 200 25.37 64.57 6.02
C GLN A 200 25.92 64.86 4.59
N PRO A 201 25.16 65.66 3.79
CA PRO A 201 25.11 65.57 2.32
C PRO A 201 25.89 66.67 1.60
N ALA A 202 26.11 66.50 0.29
CA ALA A 202 26.43 67.62 -0.59
C ALA A 202 25.78 67.43 -1.98
N LYS A 203 25.16 68.54 -2.39
CA LYS A 203 24.48 68.93 -3.64
C LYS A 203 24.76 68.14 -4.91
#